data_AF-A0A1I4RT79-F1
#
_entry.id   AF-A0A1I4RT79-F1
#
_cell.length_a   1.000
_cell.length_b   1.000
_cell.length_c   1.000
_cell.angle_alpha   90.00
_cell.angle_beta   90.00
_cell.angle_gamma   90.00
#
_symmetry.space_group_name_H-M   'P 1'
#
loop_
_entity.id
_entity.type
_entity.pdbx_description
1 polymer ?
#
loop_
_entity_poly.entity_id
_entity_poly.type
_entity_poly.pdbx_seq_one_letter_code
_entity_poly.pdbx_strand_id
1 'polypeptide(L)'
;MRRKQPVPRPGLTDGSPTWTSTFPDRPRSADPTLRFTAQIQVTWHRDDSLGSPVSRHAAARLIRDVVDAAAAECDVLRPDAAEQDIAATVHACLPLTGEGVVVTDARIRISVDDPTRNAALTAERLQQDFQRRAIQLQHEYELDELARRQVQAREAFLRNEILANPASARLYALLESSADHWPRLAGTQPGTDLRDLVREIQQWQPGRRWVTVAQLLHEFLENLSAEGRRELLTLLIDAVQAFGADETAQRLASLASEAQ
;
A
#
# COMPACT_ATOMS: atom_id res chain seq x y z
N MET A 1 -41.92 9.50 40.66
CA MET A 1 -42.39 8.34 41.46
C MET A 1 -42.07 7.05 40.71
N ARG A 2 -41.03 6.28 41.12
CA ARG A 2 -40.71 4.97 40.52
C ARG A 2 -41.16 3.86 41.47
N ARG A 3 -42.08 3.02 41.00
CA ARG A 3 -42.49 1.78 41.68
C ARG A 3 -41.35 0.76 41.61
N LYS A 4 -40.85 0.33 42.76
CA LYS A 4 -40.07 -0.92 42.89
C LYS A 4 -41.08 -2.07 42.97
N GLN A 5 -41.04 -3.00 42.03
CA GLN A 5 -41.67 -4.31 42.20
C GLN A 5 -40.58 -5.34 42.45
N PRO A 6 -40.68 -6.17 43.51
CA PRO A 6 -39.89 -7.37 43.64
C PRO A 6 -40.47 -8.44 42.70
N VAL A 7 -39.65 -8.98 41.81
CA VAL A 7 -39.99 -10.20 41.06
C VAL A 7 -39.22 -11.35 41.70
N PRO A 8 -39.87 -12.27 42.41
CA PRO A 8 -39.22 -13.49 42.86
C PRO A 8 -39.23 -14.52 41.73
N ARG A 9 -38.07 -15.00 41.30
CA ARG A 9 -37.94 -16.28 40.59
C ARG A 9 -37.57 -17.35 41.63
N PRO A 10 -38.27 -18.50 41.66
CA PRO A 10 -37.98 -19.55 42.62
C PRO A 10 -36.85 -20.46 42.09
N GLY A 11 -35.94 -20.83 42.98
CA GLY A 11 -35.03 -21.95 42.79
C GLY A 11 -33.56 -21.58 42.76
N LEU A 12 -32.96 -21.35 43.94
CA LEU A 12 -31.72 -21.99 44.40
C LEU A 12 -31.39 -21.46 45.81
N THR A 13 -31.10 -22.41 46.69
CA THR A 13 -30.89 -22.34 48.13
C THR A 13 -29.65 -21.53 48.52
N ASP A 14 -29.73 -20.85 49.67
CA ASP A 14 -28.74 -19.96 50.30
C ASP A 14 -28.32 -18.73 49.47
N GLY A 15 -29.07 -17.64 49.61
CA GLY A 15 -28.73 -16.39 48.93
C GLY A 15 -29.09 -15.18 49.77
N SER A 16 -28.07 -14.39 50.14
CA SER A 16 -28.26 -13.03 50.65
C SER A 16 -29.22 -12.28 49.71
N PRO A 17 -30.17 -11.49 50.24
CA PRO A 17 -31.15 -10.79 49.41
C PRO A 17 -30.46 -9.98 48.32
N THR A 18 -30.85 -10.19 47.07
CA THR A 18 -30.32 -9.46 45.91
C THR A 18 -31.22 -8.26 45.59
N TRP A 19 -30.60 -7.14 45.22
CA TRP A 19 -31.26 -5.90 44.86
C TRP A 19 -30.81 -5.45 43.47
N THR A 20 -31.75 -4.83 42.74
CA THR A 20 -31.47 -4.22 41.44
C THR A 20 -31.62 -2.70 41.52
N SER A 21 -30.65 -1.97 40.98
CA SER A 21 -30.62 -0.51 40.91
C SER A 21 -30.44 -0.07 39.47
N THR A 22 -31.20 0.94 39.04
CA THR A 22 -31.08 1.50 37.68
C THR A 22 -30.91 3.00 37.76
N PHE A 23 -29.85 3.52 37.15
CA PHE A 23 -29.53 4.94 37.15
C PHE A 23 -28.97 5.38 35.78
N PRO A 24 -29.27 6.61 35.35
CA PRO A 24 -28.58 7.21 34.22
C PRO A 24 -27.23 7.78 34.67
N ASP A 25 -26.23 7.70 33.79
CA ASP A 25 -24.93 8.34 33.97
C ASP A 25 -24.42 8.92 32.64
N ARG A 26 -23.38 9.73 32.72
CA ARG A 26 -22.67 10.31 31.56
C ARG A 26 -21.19 9.94 31.66
N PRO A 27 -20.80 8.77 31.12
CA PRO A 27 -19.41 8.34 31.14
C PRO A 27 -18.54 9.23 30.28
N ARG A 28 -17.23 9.14 30.47
CA ARG A 28 -16.26 9.79 29.60
C ARG A 28 -16.19 9.04 28.27
N SER A 29 -16.29 9.78 27.17
CA SER A 29 -16.07 9.29 25.81
C SER A 29 -14.59 9.39 25.45
N ALA A 30 -14.11 8.52 24.56
CA ALA A 30 -12.81 8.67 23.90
C ALA A 30 -12.68 10.03 23.17
N ASP A 31 -13.78 10.49 22.55
CA ASP A 31 -13.87 11.81 21.95
C ASP A 31 -14.54 12.80 22.93
N PRO A 32 -13.82 13.84 23.42
CA PRO A 32 -14.35 14.82 24.37
C PRO A 32 -15.48 15.70 23.78
N THR A 33 -15.64 15.71 22.47
CA THR A 33 -16.71 16.44 21.78
C THR A 33 -18.02 15.65 21.71
N LEU A 34 -17.97 14.33 21.94
CA LEU A 34 -19.14 13.46 21.95
C LEU A 34 -19.73 13.33 23.34
N ARG A 35 -21.01 13.68 23.45
CA ARG A 35 -21.81 13.50 24.66
C ARG A 35 -22.79 12.37 24.43
N PHE A 36 -22.82 11.43 25.37
CA PHE A 36 -23.77 10.34 25.38
C PHE A 36 -24.27 10.09 26.80
N THR A 37 -25.39 9.37 26.91
CA THR A 37 -25.97 8.96 28.18
C THR A 37 -25.97 7.45 28.26
N ALA A 38 -25.50 6.91 29.38
CA ALA A 38 -25.57 5.49 29.68
C ALA A 38 -26.67 5.23 30.71
N GLN A 39 -27.55 4.27 30.45
CA GLN A 39 -28.47 3.72 31.43
C GLN A 39 -27.88 2.44 32.00
N ILE A 40 -27.50 2.47 33.27
CA ILE A 40 -26.82 1.38 33.95
C ILE A 40 -27.82 0.70 34.89
N GLN A 41 -27.96 -0.62 34.75
CA GLN A 41 -28.73 -1.48 35.64
C GLN A 41 -27.77 -2.44 36.33
N VAL A 42 -27.76 -2.46 37.65
CA VAL A 42 -26.85 -3.28 38.46
C VAL A 42 -27.62 -4.15 39.42
N THR A 43 -27.24 -5.43 39.50
CA THR A 43 -27.71 -6.38 40.50
C THR A 43 -26.60 -6.63 41.51
N TRP A 44 -26.94 -6.53 42.80
CA TRP A 44 -25.98 -6.61 43.90
C TRP A 44 -26.60 -7.20 45.16
N HIS A 45 -25.78 -7.74 46.05
CA HIS A 45 -26.16 -8.12 47.41
C HIS A 45 -25.21 -7.51 48.43
N ARG A 46 -25.60 -7.54 49.70
CA ARG A 46 -24.76 -7.05 50.79
C ARG A 46 -23.67 -8.06 51.06
N ASP A 47 -22.51 -7.53 51.41
CA ASP A 47 -21.44 -8.31 52.01
C ASP A 47 -21.64 -8.28 53.52
N ASP A 48 -22.16 -9.38 54.06
CA ASP A 48 -22.47 -9.51 55.49
C ASP A 48 -21.20 -9.55 56.37
N SER A 49 -20.01 -9.64 55.77
CA SER A 49 -18.72 -9.63 56.48
C SER A 49 -18.35 -8.26 57.09
N LEU A 50 -18.90 -7.15 56.57
CA LEU A 50 -18.41 -5.80 56.86
C LEU A 50 -19.18 -5.04 57.96
N GLY A 51 -20.29 -5.57 58.49
CA GLY A 51 -21.02 -5.05 59.67
C GLY A 51 -21.51 -3.58 59.61
N SER A 52 -21.17 -2.84 58.56
CA SER A 52 -21.38 -1.40 58.43
C SER A 52 -22.65 -1.07 57.66
N PRO A 53 -23.28 0.09 57.92
CA PRO A 53 -24.44 0.54 57.18
C PRO A 53 -24.06 0.81 55.72
N VAL A 54 -24.60 -0.02 54.83
CA VAL A 54 -24.38 0.08 53.38
C VAL A 54 -25.11 1.29 52.80
N SER A 55 -24.35 2.18 52.15
CA SER A 55 -24.91 3.29 51.38
C SER A 55 -25.73 2.76 50.19
N ARG A 56 -26.90 3.36 49.95
CA ARG A 56 -27.76 3.01 48.80
C ARG A 56 -27.07 3.20 47.44
N HIS A 57 -26.03 4.03 47.38
CA HIS A 57 -25.30 4.36 46.16
C HIS A 57 -23.95 3.63 46.04
N ALA A 58 -23.60 2.74 46.99
CA ALA A 58 -22.32 2.03 46.98
C ALA A 58 -22.13 1.20 45.70
N ALA A 59 -23.11 0.36 45.36
CA ALA A 59 -23.10 -0.42 44.12
C ALA A 59 -22.96 0.44 42.85
N ALA A 60 -23.59 1.61 42.85
CA ALA A 60 -23.58 2.53 41.71
C ALA A 60 -22.23 3.23 41.54
N ARG A 61 -21.54 3.58 42.63
CA ARG A 61 -20.17 4.13 42.56
C ARG A 61 -19.19 3.08 42.07
N LEU A 62 -19.27 1.88 42.64
CA LEU A 62 -18.34 0.79 42.35
C LEU A 62 -18.41 0.38 40.86
N ILE A 63 -19.61 0.22 40.30
CA ILE A 63 -19.74 -0.08 38.87
C ILE A 63 -19.31 1.09 37.99
N ARG A 64 -19.51 2.33 38.45
CA ARG A 64 -19.26 3.54 37.65
C ARG A 64 -17.80 3.64 37.29
N ASP A 65 -16.89 3.36 38.22
CA ASP A 65 -15.46 3.45 37.95
C ASP A 65 -15.04 2.50 36.82
N VAL A 66 -15.61 1.30 36.77
CA VAL A 66 -15.37 0.31 35.71
C VAL A 66 -16.00 0.74 34.39
N VAL A 67 -17.24 1.24 34.42
CA VAL A 67 -17.94 1.72 33.21
C VAL A 67 -17.26 2.95 32.63
N ASP A 68 -16.81 3.89 33.47
CA ASP A 68 -16.10 5.11 33.05
C ASP A 68 -14.74 4.76 32.42
N ALA A 69 -14.04 3.76 32.95
CA ALA A 69 -12.80 3.25 32.36
C ALA A 69 -13.04 2.56 31.01
N ALA A 70 -14.01 1.66 30.93
CA ALA A 70 -14.35 0.94 29.70
C ALA A 70 -14.85 1.89 28.60
N ALA A 71 -15.66 2.88 28.97
CA ALA A 71 -16.20 3.85 28.03
C ALA A 71 -15.15 4.80 27.44
N ALA A 72 -14.06 5.06 28.16
CA ALA A 72 -12.99 5.95 27.71
C ALA A 72 -12.22 5.41 26.49
N GLU A 73 -12.29 4.11 26.23
CA GLU A 73 -11.59 3.45 25.12
C GLU A 73 -12.51 3.14 23.94
N CYS A 74 -13.83 3.28 24.12
CA CYS A 74 -14.82 2.86 23.13
C CYS A 74 -15.23 4.01 22.18
N ASP A 75 -15.42 3.67 20.91
CA ASP A 75 -16.03 4.57 19.93
C ASP A 75 -17.56 4.55 20.05
N VAL A 76 -18.11 5.66 20.54
CA VAL A 76 -19.54 5.80 20.85
C VAL A 76 -20.38 6.10 19.59
N LEU A 77 -19.76 6.29 18.43
CA LEU A 77 -20.48 6.46 17.15
C LEU A 77 -21.20 5.19 16.69
N ARG A 78 -20.77 4.04 17.22
CA ARG A 78 -21.37 2.73 17.03
C ARG A 78 -21.96 2.24 18.36
N PRO A 79 -23.14 2.76 18.77
CA PRO A 79 -23.68 2.53 20.11
C PRO A 79 -23.83 1.04 20.44
N ASP A 80 -24.27 0.21 19.48
CA ASP A 80 -24.43 -1.24 19.70
C ASP A 80 -23.09 -1.94 19.96
N ALA A 81 -22.01 -1.52 19.26
CA ALA A 81 -20.68 -2.06 19.46
C ALA A 81 -20.10 -1.59 20.80
N ALA A 82 -20.22 -0.29 21.11
CA ALA A 82 -19.80 0.26 22.38
C ALA A 82 -20.54 -0.37 23.57
N GLU A 83 -21.84 -0.66 23.45
CA GLU A 83 -22.60 -1.40 24.46
C GLU A 83 -22.00 -2.80 24.69
N GLN A 84 -21.70 -3.52 23.61
CA GLN A 84 -21.13 -4.86 23.67
C GLN A 84 -19.73 -4.86 24.29
N ASP A 85 -18.87 -3.92 23.90
CA ASP A 85 -17.48 -3.82 24.37
C ASP A 85 -17.42 -3.40 25.84
N ILE A 86 -18.24 -2.43 26.24
CA ILE A 86 -18.37 -2.03 27.66
C ILE A 86 -18.97 -3.18 28.47
N ALA A 87 -20.00 -3.87 27.97
CA ALA A 87 -20.59 -5.01 28.68
C ALA A 87 -19.58 -6.15 28.85
N ALA A 88 -18.78 -6.46 27.83
CA ALA A 88 -17.73 -7.47 27.91
C ALA A 88 -16.67 -7.12 28.96
N THR A 89 -16.21 -5.86 28.97
CA THR A 89 -15.22 -5.37 29.94
C THR A 89 -15.77 -5.40 31.36
N VAL A 90 -17.00 -4.92 31.56
CA VAL A 90 -17.65 -4.94 32.86
C VAL A 90 -17.86 -6.38 33.35
N HIS A 91 -18.32 -7.29 32.48
CA HIS A 91 -18.50 -8.70 32.83
C HIS A 91 -17.19 -9.39 33.22
N ALA A 92 -16.06 -9.04 32.59
CA ALA A 92 -14.75 -9.57 32.95
C ALA A 92 -14.30 -9.14 34.36
N CYS A 93 -14.80 -8.01 34.87
CA CYS A 93 -14.50 -7.51 36.21
C CYS A 93 -15.49 -7.99 37.28
N LEU A 94 -16.59 -8.65 36.91
CA LEU A 94 -17.56 -9.17 37.87
C LEU A 94 -17.11 -10.53 38.45
N PRO A 95 -17.42 -10.82 39.73
CA PRO A 95 -18.13 -9.98 40.69
C PRO A 95 -17.23 -8.90 41.29
N LEU A 96 -17.76 -7.69 41.48
CA LEU A 96 -17.04 -6.59 42.10
C LEU A 96 -17.41 -6.47 43.58
N THR A 97 -16.41 -6.40 44.46
CA THR A 97 -16.64 -6.31 45.93
C THR A 97 -16.07 -5.01 46.48
N GLY A 98 -16.85 -4.29 47.28
CA GLY A 98 -16.42 -3.04 47.91
C GLY A 98 -17.55 -2.32 48.65
N GLU A 99 -17.18 -1.48 49.62
CA GLU A 99 -18.13 -0.69 50.44
C GLU A 99 -19.26 -1.53 51.10
N GLY A 100 -19.00 -2.81 51.42
CA GLY A 100 -19.99 -3.72 52.00
C GLY A 100 -21.03 -4.25 51.01
N VAL A 101 -20.73 -4.20 49.71
CA VAL A 101 -21.58 -4.66 48.61
C VAL A 101 -20.79 -5.55 47.66
N VAL A 102 -21.46 -6.59 47.15
CA VAL A 102 -20.99 -7.39 46.02
C VAL A 102 -21.92 -7.16 44.84
N VAL A 103 -21.36 -6.68 43.74
CA VAL A 103 -22.06 -6.53 42.45
C VAL A 103 -21.88 -7.82 41.65
N THR A 104 -22.99 -8.43 41.23
CA THR A 104 -23.00 -9.75 40.57
C THR A 104 -23.39 -9.70 39.11
N ASP A 105 -24.15 -8.69 38.69
CA ASP A 105 -24.55 -8.50 37.29
C ASP A 105 -24.69 -7.00 36.99
N ALA A 106 -24.37 -6.61 35.75
CA ALA A 106 -24.51 -5.25 35.26
C ALA A 106 -24.90 -5.23 33.78
N ARG A 107 -25.91 -4.42 33.45
CA ARG A 107 -26.36 -4.18 32.09
C ARG A 107 -26.24 -2.70 31.78
N ILE A 108 -25.65 -2.39 30.63
CA ILE A 108 -25.45 -1.02 30.15
C ILE A 108 -26.24 -0.85 28.86
N ARG A 109 -26.92 0.29 28.72
CA ARG A 109 -27.48 0.77 27.45
C ARG A 109 -26.96 2.17 27.17
N ILE A 110 -26.58 2.45 25.95
CA ILE A 110 -26.00 3.71 25.51
C ILE A 110 -26.99 4.39 24.58
N SER A 111 -27.21 5.68 24.81
CA SER A 111 -28.00 6.53 23.94
C SER A 111 -27.21 7.78 23.60
N VAL A 112 -27.15 8.08 22.31
CA VAL A 112 -26.51 9.28 21.75
C VAL A 112 -27.61 10.10 21.10
N ASP A 113 -27.62 11.41 21.38
CA ASP A 113 -28.57 12.32 20.74
C ASP A 113 -28.28 12.40 19.23
N ASP A 114 -29.30 12.24 18.40
CA ASP A 114 -29.20 12.31 16.93
C ASP A 114 -28.38 13.51 16.39
N PRO A 115 -28.53 14.76 16.88
CA PRO A 115 -27.71 15.87 16.40
C PRO A 115 -26.22 15.67 16.69
N THR A 116 -25.88 15.13 17.87
CA THR A 116 -24.48 14.86 18.25
C THR A 116 -23.89 13.74 17.40
N ARG A 117 -24.66 12.67 17.18
CA ARG A 117 -24.26 11.57 16.30
C ARG A 117 -24.01 12.05 14.87
N ASN A 118 -24.92 12.85 14.32
CA ASN A 118 -24.79 13.37 12.96
C ASN A 118 -23.60 14.31 12.80
N ALA A 119 -23.39 15.23 13.76
CA ALA A 119 -22.25 16.14 13.74
C ALA A 119 -20.91 15.39 13.75
N ALA A 120 -20.82 14.34 14.55
CA ALA A 120 -19.62 13.51 14.64
C ALA A 120 -19.34 12.72 13.37
N LEU A 121 -20.38 12.08 12.79
CA LEU A 121 -20.25 11.38 11.51
C LEU A 121 -19.84 12.35 10.39
N THR A 122 -20.33 13.59 10.40
CA THR A 122 -19.87 14.60 9.44
C THR A 122 -18.42 15.01 9.66
N ALA A 123 -17.97 15.14 10.91
CA ALA A 123 -16.59 15.46 11.22
C ALA A 123 -15.63 14.34 10.78
N GLU A 124 -15.98 13.08 11.05
CA GLU A 124 -15.21 11.91 10.62
C GLU A 124 -15.09 11.85 9.09
N ARG A 125 -16.19 12.07 8.37
CA ARG A 125 -16.18 12.10 6.89
C ARG A 125 -15.27 13.21 6.37
N LEU A 126 -15.37 14.41 6.93
CA LEU A 126 -14.50 15.52 6.54
C LEU A 126 -13.03 15.18 6.77
N GLN A 127 -12.70 14.57 7.92
CA GLN A 127 -11.33 14.15 8.23
C GLN A 127 -10.81 13.10 7.25
N GLN A 128 -11.62 12.10 6.91
CA GLN A 128 -11.26 11.09 5.91
C GLN A 128 -11.04 11.72 4.53
N ASP A 129 -11.88 12.67 4.12
CA ASP A 129 -11.74 13.38 2.85
C ASP A 129 -10.47 14.23 2.81
N PHE A 130 -10.13 14.92 3.91
CA PHE A 130 -8.87 15.66 4.03
C PHE A 130 -7.67 14.74 3.93
N GLN A 131 -7.69 13.57 4.58
CA GLN A 131 -6.61 12.59 4.49
C GLN A 131 -6.42 12.06 3.07
N ARG A 132 -7.52 11.72 2.39
CA ARG A 132 -7.47 11.27 0.99
C ARG A 132 -6.88 12.33 0.06
N ARG A 133 -7.31 13.59 0.22
CA ARG A 133 -6.76 14.72 -0.57
C ARG A 133 -5.29 14.95 -0.28
N ALA A 134 -4.85 14.82 0.97
CA ALA A 134 -3.45 14.98 1.32
C ALA A 134 -2.57 13.91 0.65
N ILE A 135 -3.01 12.65 0.63
CA ILE A 135 -2.31 11.55 -0.07
C ILE A 135 -2.26 11.81 -1.57
N GLN A 136 -3.38 12.25 -2.17
CA GLN A 136 -3.43 12.58 -3.59
C GLN A 136 -2.43 13.69 -3.95
N LEU A 137 -2.41 14.78 -3.17
CA LEU A 137 -1.48 15.89 -3.39
C LEU A 137 -0.01 15.48 -3.25
N GLN A 138 0.31 14.60 -2.29
CA GLN A 138 1.66 14.06 -2.15
C GLN A 138 2.06 13.25 -3.40
N HIS A 139 1.16 12.40 -3.88
CA HIS A 139 1.43 11.61 -5.07
C HIS A 139 1.59 12.48 -6.33
N GLU A 140 0.76 13.51 -6.50
CA GLU A 140 0.91 14.49 -7.58
C GLU A 140 2.27 15.20 -7.52
N TYR A 141 2.70 15.60 -6.32
CA TYR A 141 4.01 16.23 -6.12
C TYR A 141 5.18 15.30 -6.47
N GLU A 142 5.09 14.02 -6.10
CA GLU A 142 6.10 13.02 -6.46
C GLU A 142 6.19 12.81 -7.99
N LEU A 143 5.05 12.78 -8.68
CA LEU A 143 5.02 12.68 -10.14
C LEU A 143 5.63 13.92 -10.81
N ASP A 144 5.33 15.12 -10.31
CA ASP A 144 5.92 16.36 -10.80
C ASP A 144 7.44 16.41 -10.58
N GLU A 145 7.92 15.95 -9.43
CA GLU A 145 9.36 15.82 -9.15
C GLU A 145 10.03 14.86 -10.14
N LEU A 146 9.43 13.71 -10.41
CA LEU A 146 9.95 12.74 -11.38
C LEU A 146 9.99 13.33 -12.80
N ALA A 147 8.93 14.03 -13.21
CA ALA A 147 8.87 14.69 -14.51
C ALA A 147 10.00 15.74 -14.65
N ARG A 148 10.24 16.55 -13.61
CA ARG A 148 11.35 17.52 -13.60
C ARG A 148 12.71 16.84 -13.70
N ARG A 149 12.93 15.75 -12.96
CA ARG A 149 14.18 14.98 -13.02
C ARG A 149 14.39 14.37 -14.40
N GLN A 150 13.35 13.87 -15.04
CA GLN A 150 13.43 13.34 -16.41
C GLN A 150 13.77 14.44 -17.43
N VAL A 151 13.14 15.61 -17.33
CA VAL A 151 13.45 16.76 -18.19
C VAL A 151 14.90 17.20 -17.99
N GLN A 152 15.36 17.32 -16.75
CA GLN A 152 16.75 17.68 -16.44
C GLN A 152 17.74 16.63 -16.93
N ALA A 153 17.45 15.34 -16.76
CA ALA A 153 18.29 14.26 -17.27
C ALA A 153 18.35 14.27 -18.79
N ARG A 154 17.22 14.52 -19.47
CA ARG A 154 17.16 14.66 -20.93
C ARG A 154 17.95 15.87 -21.40
N GLU A 155 17.81 17.03 -20.75
CA GLU A 155 18.57 18.23 -21.09
C GLU A 155 20.08 18.01 -20.89
N ALA A 156 20.48 17.40 -19.77
CA ALA A 156 21.87 17.06 -19.50
C ALA A 156 22.43 16.08 -20.55
N PHE A 157 21.66 15.07 -20.94
CA PHE A 157 22.03 14.14 -22.01
C PHE A 157 22.19 14.84 -23.37
N LEU A 158 21.21 15.67 -23.76
CA LEU A 158 21.28 16.46 -24.99
C LEU A 158 22.52 17.38 -25.01
N ARG A 159 22.80 18.03 -23.88
CA ARG A 159 23.92 18.97 -23.77
C ARG A 159 25.27 18.27 -23.75
N ASN A 160 25.41 17.16 -23.04
CA ASN A 160 26.72 16.53 -22.80
C ASN A 160 27.09 15.49 -23.85
N GLU A 161 26.12 14.74 -24.40
CA GLU A 161 26.42 13.66 -25.35
C GLU A 161 26.14 14.04 -26.81
N ILE A 162 25.06 14.77 -27.05
CA ILE A 162 24.59 15.09 -28.40
C ILE A 162 25.30 16.32 -28.96
N LEU A 163 25.42 17.41 -28.20
CA LEU A 163 26.13 18.60 -28.68
C LEU A 163 27.66 18.42 -28.69
N ALA A 164 28.21 17.48 -27.90
CA ALA A 164 29.63 17.18 -27.90
C ALA A 164 30.07 16.29 -29.08
N ASN A 165 29.15 15.48 -29.63
CA ASN A 165 29.43 14.59 -30.76
C ASN A 165 28.33 14.70 -31.83
N PRO A 166 28.61 15.30 -33.00
CA PRO A 166 27.62 15.51 -34.05
C PRO A 166 27.04 14.20 -34.63
N ALA A 167 27.72 13.06 -34.47
CA ALA A 167 27.18 11.75 -34.83
C ALA A 167 26.11 11.27 -33.83
N SER A 168 26.31 11.52 -32.54
CA SER A 168 25.33 11.19 -31.49
C SER A 168 24.05 12.03 -31.62
N ALA A 169 24.20 13.31 -31.98
CA ALA A 169 23.08 14.24 -32.23
C ALA A 169 22.08 13.71 -33.27
N ARG A 170 22.59 13.14 -34.36
CA ARG A 170 21.76 12.66 -35.45
C ARG A 170 21.28 11.23 -35.27
N LEU A 171 22.02 10.38 -34.55
CA LEU A 171 21.47 9.10 -34.07
C LEU A 171 20.28 9.33 -33.14
N TYR A 172 20.36 10.31 -32.24
CA TYR A 172 19.21 10.66 -31.40
C TYR A 172 18.05 11.25 -32.21
N ALA A 173 18.31 12.09 -33.20
CA ALA A 173 17.27 12.61 -34.10
C ALA A 173 16.59 11.50 -34.93
N LEU A 174 17.35 10.50 -35.39
CA LEU A 174 16.81 9.32 -36.08
C LEU A 174 15.98 8.45 -35.13
N LEU A 175 16.44 8.23 -33.90
CA LEU A 175 15.70 7.49 -32.86
C LEU A 175 14.43 8.22 -32.42
N GLU A 176 14.45 9.55 -32.32
CA GLU A 176 13.28 10.37 -31.97
C GLU A 176 12.26 10.42 -33.12
N SER A 177 12.70 10.45 -34.39
CA SER A 177 11.82 10.36 -35.56
C SER A 177 11.19 8.97 -35.76
N SER A 178 11.78 7.94 -35.18
CA SER A 178 11.29 6.54 -35.22
C SER A 178 10.60 6.11 -33.92
N ALA A 179 10.41 7.04 -32.97
CA ALA A 179 9.89 6.78 -31.63
C ALA A 179 8.43 6.28 -31.59
N ASP A 180 7.63 6.51 -32.65
CA ASP A 180 6.30 5.88 -32.79
C ASP A 180 6.38 4.36 -33.01
N HIS A 181 7.56 3.81 -33.33
CA HIS A 181 7.72 2.42 -33.77
C HIS A 181 8.77 1.61 -32.97
N TRP A 182 9.45 2.17 -31.97
CA TRP A 182 10.52 1.46 -31.25
C TRP A 182 10.10 0.97 -29.86
N PRO A 183 9.77 -0.34 -29.68
CA PRO A 183 9.68 -0.91 -28.35
C PRO A 183 11.11 -1.12 -27.82
N ARG A 184 11.52 -0.26 -26.87
CA ARG A 184 12.57 -0.50 -25.86
C ARG A 184 13.78 -1.35 -26.32
N LEU A 185 14.82 -0.69 -26.85
CA LEU A 185 16.27 -1.00 -26.74
C LEU A 185 16.77 -2.47 -26.78
N ALA A 186 16.03 -3.45 -27.29
CA ALA A 186 16.46 -4.85 -27.29
C ALA A 186 15.90 -5.69 -28.47
N GLY A 187 15.58 -5.06 -29.60
CA GLY A 187 15.16 -5.77 -30.80
C GLY A 187 15.65 -5.10 -32.06
N THR A 188 16.35 -5.83 -32.91
CA THR A 188 16.58 -5.48 -34.31
C THR A 188 15.23 -5.43 -35.02
N GLN A 189 14.87 -4.26 -35.57
CA GLN A 189 13.67 -4.16 -36.40
C GLN A 189 13.83 -4.93 -37.71
N PRO A 190 12.76 -5.56 -38.22
CA PRO A 190 12.76 -6.09 -39.57
C PRO A 190 12.54 -4.93 -40.54
N GLY A 191 13.53 -4.61 -41.36
CA GLY A 191 13.36 -3.71 -42.51
C GLY A 191 14.24 -2.47 -42.56
N THR A 192 15.18 -2.28 -41.63
CA THR A 192 16.26 -1.29 -41.86
C THR A 192 17.25 -1.89 -42.84
N ASP A 193 17.24 -1.42 -44.10
CA ASP A 193 18.20 -1.86 -45.10
C ASP A 193 19.61 -1.43 -44.66
N LEU A 194 20.46 -2.42 -44.35
CA LEU A 194 21.82 -2.21 -43.88
C LEU A 194 22.62 -1.35 -44.87
N ARG A 195 22.26 -1.38 -46.17
CA ARG A 195 22.86 -0.55 -47.22
C ARG A 195 22.59 0.93 -47.03
N ASP A 196 21.38 1.29 -46.63
CA ASP A 196 21.03 2.69 -46.36
C ASP A 196 21.78 3.20 -45.13
N LEU A 197 21.89 2.35 -44.10
CA LEU A 197 22.62 2.67 -42.88
C LEU A 197 24.14 2.79 -43.11
N VAL A 198 24.73 1.91 -43.93
CA VAL A 198 26.15 1.99 -44.33
C VAL A 198 26.42 3.17 -45.27
N ARG A 199 25.52 3.45 -46.22
CA ARG A 199 25.62 4.61 -47.12
C ARG A 199 25.52 5.91 -46.34
N GLU A 200 24.62 5.97 -45.36
CA GLU A 200 24.58 7.08 -44.41
C GLU A 200 25.93 7.15 -43.70
N ILE A 201 26.38 6.14 -42.94
CA ILE A 201 27.68 6.09 -42.21
C ILE A 201 28.87 6.56 -43.07
N GLN A 202 28.91 6.16 -44.34
CA GLN A 202 29.95 6.54 -45.30
C GLN A 202 29.97 8.05 -45.63
N GLN A 203 28.81 8.71 -45.62
CA GLN A 203 28.72 10.17 -45.76
C GLN A 203 29.27 10.92 -44.53
N TRP A 204 29.31 10.28 -43.34
CA TRP A 204 29.74 10.93 -42.09
C TRP A 204 31.24 10.92 -41.86
N GLN A 205 31.96 9.88 -42.31
CA GLN A 205 33.42 9.78 -42.16
C GLN A 205 34.09 9.27 -43.44
N PRO A 206 34.27 10.14 -44.45
CA PRO A 206 35.02 9.79 -45.64
C PRO A 206 36.49 9.54 -45.26
N GLY A 207 36.90 8.27 -45.18
CA GLY A 207 38.30 7.88 -44.95
C GLY A 207 38.54 6.82 -43.87
N ARG A 208 37.53 6.37 -43.12
CA ARG A 208 37.74 5.22 -42.22
C ARG A 208 37.72 3.91 -43.01
N ARG A 209 38.91 3.32 -43.15
CA ARG A 209 39.18 2.08 -43.91
C ARG A 209 38.21 0.94 -43.61
N TRP A 210 37.71 0.82 -42.38
CA TRP A 210 36.81 -0.27 -41.98
C TRP A 210 35.40 -0.19 -42.61
N VAL A 211 34.88 1.02 -42.91
CA VAL A 211 33.56 1.20 -43.54
C VAL A 211 33.62 0.77 -45.01
N THR A 212 34.68 1.17 -45.72
CA THR A 212 34.95 0.72 -47.09
C THR A 212 35.15 -0.79 -47.16
N VAL A 213 35.86 -1.38 -46.19
CA VAL A 213 36.04 -2.83 -46.10
C VAL A 213 34.71 -3.53 -45.85
N ALA A 214 33.87 -3.04 -44.95
CA ALA A 214 32.55 -3.63 -44.68
C ALA A 214 31.62 -3.58 -45.91
N GLN A 215 31.63 -2.46 -46.66
CA GLN A 215 30.82 -2.31 -47.87
C GLN A 215 31.30 -3.22 -49.00
N LEU A 216 32.62 -3.27 -49.25
CA LEU A 216 33.20 -4.16 -50.25
C LEU A 216 32.97 -5.64 -49.91
N LEU A 217 33.05 -6.01 -48.62
CA LEU A 217 32.72 -7.35 -48.17
C LEU A 217 31.25 -7.67 -48.39
N HIS A 218 30.34 -6.74 -48.10
CA HIS A 218 28.91 -6.94 -48.32
C HIS A 218 28.56 -7.10 -49.81
N GLU A 219 29.12 -6.25 -50.67
CA GLU A 219 28.94 -6.34 -52.13
C GLU A 219 29.55 -7.61 -52.73
N PHE A 220 30.71 -8.04 -52.22
CA PHE A 220 31.32 -9.31 -52.59
C PHE A 220 30.47 -10.51 -52.16
N LEU A 221 29.96 -10.51 -50.93
CA LEU A 221 29.13 -11.57 -50.37
C LEU A 221 27.78 -11.72 -51.09
N GLU A 222 27.17 -10.62 -51.52
CA GLU A 222 25.92 -10.68 -52.29
C GLU A 222 26.10 -11.30 -53.68
N ASN A 223 27.23 -11.01 -54.34
CA ASN A 223 27.55 -11.52 -55.67
C ASN A 223 28.16 -12.93 -55.67
N LEU A 224 28.48 -13.48 -54.49
CA LEU A 224 28.99 -14.83 -54.32
C LEU A 224 27.86 -15.87 -54.48
N SER A 225 28.14 -16.92 -55.25
CA SER A 225 27.29 -18.10 -55.35
C SER A 225 27.17 -18.80 -54.00
N ALA A 226 26.10 -19.58 -53.79
CA ALA A 226 25.91 -20.32 -52.54
C ALA A 226 27.10 -21.24 -52.20
N GLU A 227 27.75 -21.79 -53.23
CA GLU A 227 28.96 -22.62 -53.10
C GLU A 227 30.18 -21.79 -52.68
N GLY A 228 30.39 -20.63 -53.31
CA GLY A 228 31.47 -19.72 -52.93
C GLY A 228 31.31 -19.12 -51.54
N ARG A 229 30.08 -18.90 -51.06
CA ARG A 229 29.83 -18.44 -49.68
C ARG A 229 30.28 -19.48 -48.65
N ARG A 230 30.12 -20.78 -48.95
CA ARG A 230 30.56 -21.88 -48.08
C ARG A 230 32.09 -22.00 -48.07
N GLU A 231 32.73 -21.91 -49.24
CA GLU A 231 34.19 -21.91 -49.34
C GLU A 231 34.82 -20.70 -48.63
N LEU A 232 34.18 -19.53 -48.72
CA LEU A 232 34.63 -18.35 -48.01
C LEU A 232 34.47 -18.47 -46.49
N LEU A 233 33.36 -19.05 -46.01
CA LEU A 233 33.16 -19.29 -44.58
C LEU A 233 34.19 -20.27 -44.01
N THR A 234 34.50 -21.34 -44.74
CA THR A 234 35.54 -22.30 -44.33
C THR A 234 36.92 -21.67 -44.30
N LEU A 235 37.30 -20.91 -45.33
CA LEU A 235 38.57 -20.15 -45.35
C LEU A 235 38.65 -19.11 -44.21
N LEU A 236 37.54 -18.47 -43.86
CA LEU A 236 37.48 -17.52 -42.74
C LEU A 236 37.61 -18.21 -41.39
N ILE A 237 36.96 -19.37 -41.19
CA ILE A 237 37.09 -20.17 -39.97
C ILE A 237 38.56 -20.58 -39.77
N ASP A 238 39.20 -21.10 -40.82
CA ASP A 238 40.60 -21.54 -40.78
C ASP A 238 41.56 -20.36 -40.50
N ALA A 239 41.32 -19.20 -41.13
CA ALA A 239 42.11 -18.00 -40.88
C ALA A 239 41.93 -17.48 -39.45
N VAL A 240 40.70 -17.44 -38.92
CA VAL A 240 40.41 -16.94 -37.57
C VAL A 240 40.99 -17.86 -36.49
N GLN A 241 41.02 -19.18 -36.72
CA GLN A 241 41.73 -20.13 -35.86
C GLN A 241 43.25 -19.90 -35.90
N ALA A 242 43.82 -19.66 -37.09
CA ALA A 242 45.25 -19.41 -37.23
C ALA A 242 45.72 -18.12 -36.51
N PHE A 243 44.84 -17.14 -36.31
CA PHE A 243 45.12 -15.91 -35.56
C PHE A 243 44.71 -15.97 -34.07
N GLY A 244 44.32 -17.14 -33.55
CA GLY A 244 44.13 -17.38 -32.11
C GLY A 244 42.82 -16.88 -31.51
N ALA A 245 41.78 -16.68 -32.34
CA ALA A 245 40.46 -16.23 -31.89
C ALA A 245 39.42 -17.38 -31.91
N ASP A 246 39.69 -18.42 -31.11
CA ASP A 246 38.96 -19.70 -31.12
C ASP A 246 37.45 -19.57 -30.88
N GLU A 247 37.03 -18.68 -29.98
CA GLU A 247 35.59 -18.42 -29.73
C GLU A 247 34.88 -17.82 -30.96
N THR A 248 35.60 -17.03 -31.75
CA THR A 248 35.05 -16.38 -32.95
C THR A 248 34.97 -17.38 -34.09
N ALA A 249 35.95 -18.26 -34.22
CA ALA A 249 35.93 -19.38 -35.16
C ALA A 249 34.82 -20.38 -34.85
N GLN A 250 34.56 -20.70 -33.58
CA GLN A 250 33.47 -21.58 -33.17
C GLN A 250 32.10 -20.99 -33.52
N ARG A 251 31.90 -19.67 -33.34
CA ARG A 251 30.66 -18.99 -33.74
C ARG A 251 30.47 -18.95 -35.26
N LEU A 252 31.55 -18.81 -36.03
CA LEU A 252 31.49 -18.88 -37.50
C LEU A 252 31.18 -20.31 -37.97
N ALA A 253 31.73 -21.33 -37.31
CA ALA A 253 31.46 -22.74 -37.61
C ALA A 253 30.00 -23.13 -37.32
N SER A 254 29.40 -22.63 -36.23
CA SER A 254 27.97 -22.87 -35.95
C SER A 254 27.06 -22.25 -37.01
N LEU A 255 27.37 -21.04 -37.47
CA LEU A 255 26.61 -20.36 -38.53
C LEU A 255 26.73 -21.07 -39.89
N ALA A 256 27.88 -21.70 -40.18
CA ALA A 256 28.06 -22.50 -41.39
C ALA A 256 27.24 -23.80 -41.36
N SER A 257 26.98 -24.38 -40.18
CA SER A 257 26.15 -25.57 -40.01
C SER A 257 24.64 -25.31 -40.11
N GLU A 258 24.19 -24.08 -39.83
CA GLU A 258 22.78 -23.67 -39.94
C GLU A 258 22.37 -23.30 -41.38
N ALA A 259 23.32 -23.08 -42.28
CA ALA A 259 23.08 -22.74 -43.69
C ALA A 259 23.03 -23.98 -44.63
N GLN A 260 22.93 -25.18 -44.05
CA GLN A 260 22.83 -26.48 -44.73
C GLN A 260 21.38 -26.86 -44.99
#